data_AF-A0A3Q7FZF7-F1
#
_entry.id   AF-A0A3Q7FZF7-F1
#
_cell.length_a   1.000
_cell.length_b   1.000
_cell.length_c   1.000
_cell.angle_alpha   90.00
_cell.angle_beta   90.00
_cell.angle_gamma   90.00
#
_symmetry.space_group_name_H-M   'P 1'
#
loop_
_entity.id
_entity.type
_entity.pdbx_description
1 polymer ?
#
loop_
_entity_poly.entity_id
_entity_poly.type
_entity_poly.pdbx_seq_one_letter_code
_entity_poly.pdbx_strand_id
1 'polypeptide(L)' 'MAGQQIPVLNSALYPWLQNIRSYKWNSDGTVKGVGGPSAGDFYIRHGEGNLIHAECCGLGTTSVLMSKSMALRRGPE' A
#
# COMPACT_ATOMS: atom_id res chain seq x y z
N MET A 1 1.27 27.67 -4.81
CA MET A 1 0.75 26.63 -3.92
C MET A 1 1.72 25.47 -3.99
N ALA A 2 2.45 25.21 -2.91
CA ALA A 2 3.44 24.13 -2.88
C ALA A 2 2.69 22.79 -2.93
N GLY A 3 2.86 22.04 -4.02
CA GLY A 3 2.37 20.67 -4.13
C GLY A 3 3.07 19.83 -3.06
N GLN A 4 2.29 19.35 -2.10
CA GLN A 4 2.77 18.47 -1.05
C GLN A 4 3.33 17.21 -1.71
N GLN A 5 4.65 17.08 -1.66
CA GLN A 5 5.39 15.98 -2.27
C GLN A 5 4.98 14.69 -1.54
N ILE A 6 4.15 13.88 -2.19
CA ILE A 6 3.72 12.57 -1.69
C ILE A 6 5.00 11.71 -1.55
N PRO A 7 5.21 11.04 -0.39
CA PRO A 7 6.35 10.17 -0.18
C PRO A 7 6.50 9.18 -1.34
N VAL A 8 7.75 8.94 -1.71
CA VAL A 8 8.22 8.41 -2.99
C VAL A 8 7.57 7.07 -3.34
N LEU A 9 6.39 7.10 -3.96
CA LEU A 9 5.90 6.00 -4.78
C LEU A 9 7.04 5.61 -5.72
N ASN A 10 7.45 4.33 -5.70
CA ASN A 10 8.46 3.75 -6.57
C ASN A 10 8.48 4.44 -7.94
N SER A 11 9.66 4.87 -8.39
CA SER A 11 9.90 5.58 -9.66
C SER A 11 9.19 4.97 -10.89
N ALA A 12 8.84 3.67 -10.86
CA ALA A 12 8.08 2.99 -11.89
C ALA A 12 6.56 3.29 -11.90
N LEU A 13 5.95 3.55 -10.73
CA LEU A 13 4.51 3.82 -10.59
C LEU A 13 4.17 5.29 -10.78
N TYR A 14 5.13 6.19 -10.51
CA TYR A 14 4.92 7.63 -10.56
C TYR A 14 4.44 8.15 -11.94
N PRO A 15 5.00 7.72 -13.10
CA PRO A 15 4.56 8.19 -14.42
C PRO A 15 3.10 7.79 -14.73
N TRP A 16 2.65 6.64 -14.23
CA TRP A 16 1.28 6.16 -14.42
C TRP A 16 0.28 6.97 -13.59
N LEU A 17 0.65 7.38 -12.38
CA LEU A 17 -0.23 8.13 -11.48
C LEU A 17 -0.38 9.61 -11.87
N GLN A 18 0.60 10.21 -12.56
CA GLN A 18 0.54 11.62 -12.97
C GLN A 18 -0.61 11.94 -13.94
N ASN A 19 -1.06 10.95 -14.73
CA ASN A 19 -2.16 11.14 -15.68
C ASN A 19 -3.54 10.77 -15.11
N ILE A 20 -3.59 10.38 -13.83
CA ILE A 20 -4.80 9.89 -13.17
C ILE A 20 -5.42 11.01 -12.33
N ARG A 21 -6.68 11.35 -12.64
CA ARG A 21 -7.42 12.42 -11.94
C ARG A 21 -7.65 12.11 -10.46
N SER A 22 -7.90 10.85 -10.14
CA SER A 22 -8.06 10.38 -8.77
C SER A 22 -7.69 8.90 -8.69
N TYR A 23 -7.11 8.51 -7.57
CA TYR A 23 -6.81 7.13 -7.26
C TYR A 23 -7.22 6.81 -5.82
N LYS A 24 -7.51 5.55 -5.57
CA LYS A 24 -7.76 5.03 -4.23
C LYS A 24 -6.63 4.08 -3.88
N TRP A 25 -6.11 4.26 -2.67
CA TRP A 25 -5.13 3.37 -2.09
C TRP A 25 -5.77 2.59 -0.95
N ASN A 26 -5.56 1.27 -0.98
CA ASN A 26 -5.96 0.34 0.05
C ASN A 26 -4.76 -0.46 0.52
N SER A 27 -4.76 -0.78 1.81
CA SER A 27 -3.78 -1.67 2.43
C SER A 27 -4.49 -2.52 3.47
N ASP A 28 -4.06 -3.77 3.62
CA ASP A 28 -4.46 -4.60 4.74
C ASP A 28 -3.28 -5.41 5.29
N GLY A 29 -3.40 -5.78 6.56
CA GLY A 29 -2.44 -6.60 7.27
C GLY A 29 -3.18 -7.78 7.90
N THR A 30 -2.64 -8.98 7.69
CA THR A 30 -3.17 -10.22 8.22
C THR A 30 -2.15 -10.96 9.07
N VAL A 31 -2.61 -11.67 10.08
CA VAL A 31 -1.77 -12.46 11.00
C VAL A 31 -2.42 -13.78 11.32
N LYS A 32 -1.65 -14.87 11.26
CA LYS A 32 -2.10 -16.20 11.67
C LYS A 32 -1.85 -16.41 13.17
N GLY A 33 -2.84 -16.06 13.99
CA GLY A 33 -2.78 -16.19 15.45
C GLY A 33 -2.14 -14.98 16.14
N VAL A 34 -2.21 -14.93 17.47
CA VAL A 34 -1.66 -13.79 18.24
C VAL A 34 -0.13 -13.86 18.20
N GLY A 35 0.51 -12.85 17.60
CA GLY A 35 1.95 -12.83 17.44
C GLY A 35 2.48 -13.90 16.49
N GLY A 36 1.69 -14.29 15.49
CA GLY A 36 2.06 -15.31 14.51
C GLY A 36 2.62 -14.73 13.20
N PRO A 37 2.88 -15.59 12.21
CA PRO A 37 3.27 -15.17 10.86
C PRO A 37 2.28 -14.19 10.26
N SER A 38 2.79 -13.17 9.60
CA SER A 38 2.01 -12.06 9.07
C SER A 38 2.37 -11.73 7.63
N ALA A 39 1.38 -11.19 6.93
CA ALA A 39 1.52 -10.66 5.59
C ALA A 39 0.81 -9.30 5.51
N GLY A 40 1.29 -8.46 4.61
CA GLY A 40 0.65 -7.21 4.24
C GLY A 40 0.37 -7.19 2.75
N ASP A 41 -0.78 -6.65 2.40
CA ASP A 41 -1.16 -6.38 1.02
C ASP A 41 -1.40 -4.88 0.83
N PHE A 42 -1.09 -4.43 -0.37
CA PHE A 42 -1.44 -3.09 -0.81
C PHE A 42 -1.87 -3.11 -2.26
N TYR A 43 -2.83 -2.25 -2.60
CA TYR A 43 -3.24 -2.07 -3.97
C TYR A 43 -3.72 -0.65 -4.24
N ILE A 44 -3.53 -0.22 -5.48
CA ILE A 44 -3.92 1.10 -5.99
C ILE A 44 -4.92 0.88 -7.12
N ARG A 45 -6.03 1.63 -7.06
CA ARG A 45 -7.06 1.65 -8.10
C ARG A 45 -7.23 3.04 -8.68
N HIS A 46 -7.60 3.11 -9.96
CA HIS A 46 -8.14 4.31 -10.57
C HIS A 46 -9.41 4.76 -9.85
N GLY A 47 -9.77 6.04 -9.93
CA GLY A 47 -11.02 6.57 -9.39
C GLY A 47 -12.28 5.90 -9.96
N GLU A 48 -12.17 5.31 -11.15
CA GLU A 48 -13.22 4.51 -11.80
C GLU A 48 -13.25 3.04 -11.31
N GLY A 49 -12.33 2.64 -10.45
CA GLY A 49 -12.28 1.32 -9.82
C GLY A 49 -11.32 0.31 -10.44
N ASN A 50 -10.70 0.62 -11.58
CA ASN A 50 -9.74 -0.25 -12.26
C ASN A 50 -8.46 -0.45 -11.43
N LEU A 51 -7.96 -1.69 -11.35
CA LEU A 51 -6.72 -1.99 -10.64
C LEU A 51 -5.51 -1.48 -11.44
N ILE A 52 -4.63 -0.73 -10.78
CA ILE A 52 -3.37 -0.23 -11.36
C ILE A 52 -2.21 -1.11 -10.89
N HIS A 53 -2.19 -1.41 -9.60
CA HIS A 53 -1.10 -2.15 -8.98
C HIS A 53 -1.61 -2.89 -7.75
N ALA A 54 -1.05 -4.06 -7.50
CA ALA A 54 -1.23 -4.83 -6.29
C ALA A 54 0.06 -5.59 -5.98
N GLU A 55 0.41 -5.62 -4.70
CA GLU A 55 1.54 -6.38 -4.20
C GLU A 55 1.20 -6.92 -2.81
N CYS A 56 1.81 -8.06 -2.49
CA CYS A 56 1.80 -8.64 -1.16
C CYS A 56 3.23 -8.92 -0.70
N CYS A 57 3.46 -8.78 0.60
CA CYS A 57 4.77 -9.04 1.19
C CYS A 57 4.64 -9.75 2.53
N GLY A 58 5.63 -10.60 2.85
CA GLY A 58 5.76 -11.18 4.18
C GLY A 58 6.28 -10.13 5.17
N LEU A 59 5.64 -10.02 6.33
CA LEU A 59 5.99 -9.06 7.38
C LEU A 59 6.64 -9.72 8.61
N GLY A 60 6.95 -11.01 8.51
CA GLY A 60 7.56 -11.79 9.59
C GLY A 60 6.54 -12.22 10.63
N THR A 61 6.90 -12.10 11.91
CA THR A 61 6.06 -12.47 13.04
C THR A 61 5.70 -11.21 13.82
N THR A 62 4.41 -10.87 13.90
CA THR A 62 3.99 -9.59 14.48
C THR A 62 2.55 -9.62 15.01
N SER A 63 2.10 -8.53 15.61
CA SER A 63 0.70 -8.38 16.06
C SER A 63 -0.21 -7.89 14.92
N VAL A 64 -1.52 -8.08 15.05
CA VAL A 64 -2.49 -7.62 14.04
C VAL A 64 -2.36 -6.11 13.78
N LEU A 65 -2.25 -5.30 14.84
CA LEU A 65 -2.11 -3.85 14.70
C LEU A 65 -0.81 -3.47 13.97
N MET A 66 0.29 -4.14 14.27
CA MET A 66 1.56 -3.90 13.59
C MET A 66 1.52 -4.34 12.13
N SER A 67 0.89 -5.48 11.80
CA SER A 67 0.76 -5.92 10.41
C SER A 67 0.02 -4.89 9.55
N LYS A 68 -1.07 -4.30 10.08
CA LYS A 68 -1.85 -3.27 9.38
C LYS A 68 -1.07 -1.96 9.23
N SER A 69 -0.33 -1.55 10.26
CA SER A 69 0.48 -0.32 10.19
C SER A 69 1.64 -0.46 9.19
N MET A 70 2.27 -1.63 9.13
CA MET A 70 3.34 -1.93 8.19
C MET A 70 2.83 -2.01 6.74
N ALA A 71 1.68 -2.66 6.50
CA ALA A 71 1.06 -2.70 5.18
C ALA A 71 0.70 -1.29 4.67
N LEU A 72 0.19 -0.42 5.56
CA LEU A 72 -0.08 0.98 5.22
C LEU A 72 1.20 1.76 4.88
N ARG A 73 2.32 1.48 5.56
CA ARG A 73 3.61 2.14 5.32
C ARG A 73 4.33 1.68 4.06
N ARG A 74 4.01 0.48 3.55
CA ARG A 74 4.66 -0.14 2.38
C ARG A 74 4.16 0.39 1.04
N GLY A 75 2.88 0.76 0.94
CA GLY A 75 2.34 1.26 -0.33
C GLY A 75 2.93 2.57 -0.89
N PRO A 76 3.54 3.50 -0.10
CA PRO A 76 4.24 4.68 -0.60
C PRO A 76 5.78 4.52 -0.64
N GLU A 77 6.35 3.33 -0.36
CA GLU A 77 7.80 3.03 -0.46
C GLU A 77 8.17 2.59 -1.89
#